data_AF-A0A653JQ47-F1
#
_entry.id   AF-A0A653JQ47-F1
#
_cell.length_a   1.000
_cell.length_b   1.000
_cell.length_c   1.000
_cell.angle_alpha   90.00
_cell.angle_beta   90.00
_cell.angle_gamma   90.00
#
_symmetry.space_group_name_H-M   'P 1'
#
loop_
_entity.id
_entity.type
_entity.pdbx_description
1 polymer ?
#
loop_
_entity_poly.entity_id
_entity_poly.type
_entity_poly.pdbx_seq_one_letter_code
_entity_poly.pdbx_strand_id
1 'polypeptide(L)'
;MSSTRFQPGQSGNPKGRPRKHRRPNVSAFEIILDKTLTITQNGKTREATVEEALQQQTLKDALAGKRLAIRKLLKMIETREKALEQKNPEPRRKIELKHHYSADNADEALRILGIAEPEPAFPTRWKVHAWATQAALSRPGRKKFNRREADNIKFFTFDPDSLKWPRSRVE
;
A
#
# COMPACT_ATOMS: atom_id res chain seq x y z
N MET A 1 -9.42 56.95 22.71
CA MET A 1 -9.22 55.52 23.03
C MET A 1 -8.78 54.81 21.76
N SER A 2 -7.58 54.24 21.75
CA SER A 2 -6.87 53.76 20.55
C SER A 2 -7.44 52.41 20.08
N SER A 3 -8.33 52.42 19.10
CA SER A 3 -9.07 51.26 18.57
C SER A 3 -8.26 50.34 17.62
N THR A 4 -6.94 50.51 17.57
CA THR A 4 -6.05 49.90 16.56
C THR A 4 -5.11 48.82 17.10
N ARG A 5 -5.22 48.43 18.38
CA ARG A 5 -4.34 47.43 18.99
C ARG A 5 -4.94 46.02 18.87
N PHE A 6 -4.14 45.07 18.39
CA PHE A 6 -4.53 43.65 18.37
C PHE A 6 -4.72 43.11 19.78
N GLN A 7 -5.72 42.22 19.96
CA GLN A 7 -6.02 41.62 21.26
C GLN A 7 -4.90 40.64 21.66
N PRO A 8 -4.46 40.65 22.92
CA PRO A 8 -3.47 39.69 23.42
C PRO A 8 -4.00 38.27 23.27
N GLY A 9 -3.19 37.38 22.69
CA GLY A 9 -3.58 36.00 22.37
C GLY A 9 -4.18 35.79 20.98
N GLN A 10 -4.45 36.86 20.22
CA GLN A 10 -4.99 36.77 18.87
C GLN A 10 -4.00 37.30 17.83
N SER A 11 -3.43 36.39 17.04
CA SER A 11 -2.55 36.75 15.92
C SER A 11 -3.34 37.61 14.91
N GLY A 12 -2.82 38.80 14.59
CA GLY A 12 -3.38 39.65 13.53
C GLY A 12 -3.30 39.03 12.13
N ASN A 13 -2.61 37.90 11.97
CA ASN A 13 -2.60 37.10 10.76
C ASN A 13 -3.02 35.65 11.08
N PRO A 14 -4.33 35.35 11.09
CA PRO A 14 -4.85 34.02 11.42
C PRO A 14 -4.46 32.94 10.40
N LYS A 15 -4.11 33.32 9.15
CA LYS A 15 -3.60 32.39 8.13
C LYS A 15 -2.09 32.17 8.23
N GLY A 16 -1.41 32.86 9.14
CA GLY A 16 0.03 32.83 9.27
C GLY A 16 0.76 33.42 8.05
N ARG A 17 2.10 33.42 8.10
CA ARG A 17 2.91 33.83 6.96
C ARG A 17 2.64 32.88 5.78
N PRO A 18 2.26 33.38 4.59
CA PRO A 18 2.04 32.52 3.44
C PRO A 18 3.31 31.71 3.16
N ARG A 19 3.13 30.41 2.90
CA ARG A 19 4.24 29.52 2.57
C ARG A 19 4.94 30.08 1.33
N LYS A 20 6.26 30.25 1.41
CA LYS A 20 7.09 30.65 0.26
C LYS A 20 6.84 29.65 -0.87
N HIS A 21 6.36 30.13 -2.02
CA HIS A 21 6.22 29.27 -3.19
C HIS A 21 7.58 28.61 -3.46
N ARG A 22 7.61 27.27 -3.52
CA ARG A 22 8.79 26.58 -4.02
C ARG A 22 8.98 27.07 -5.45
N ARG A 23 10.11 27.74 -5.71
CA ARG A 23 10.50 27.99 -7.10
C ARG A 23 10.58 26.61 -7.76
N PRO A 24 10.03 26.41 -8.97
CA PRO A 24 10.37 25.23 -9.73
C PRO A 24 11.90 25.18 -9.80
N ASN A 25 12.48 24.02 -9.53
CA ASN A 25 13.93 23.82 -9.64
C ASN A 25 14.30 23.81 -11.14
N VAL A 26 14.17 24.95 -11.80
CA VAL A 26 14.59 25.14 -13.19
C VAL A 26 16.11 25.22 -13.13
N SER A 27 16.76 24.25 -13.76
CA SER A 27 18.21 24.21 -13.83
C SER A 27 18.70 25.36 -14.70
N ALA A 28 19.82 26.01 -14.34
CA ALA A 28 20.45 26.99 -15.21
C ALA A 28 20.78 26.41 -16.60
N PHE A 29 20.98 25.09 -16.68
CA PHE A 29 21.18 24.37 -17.93
C PHE A 29 19.94 24.33 -18.81
N GLU A 30 18.74 24.25 -18.24
CA GLU A 30 17.48 24.21 -19.00
C GLU A 30 17.31 25.50 -19.80
N ILE A 31 17.58 26.64 -19.16
CA ILE A 31 17.58 27.97 -19.79
C ILE A 31 18.59 28.08 -20.93
N ILE A 32 19.75 27.41 -20.82
CA ILE A 32 20.78 27.43 -21.87
C ILE A 32 20.39 26.51 -23.03
N LEU A 33 19.83 25.34 -22.73
CA LEU A 33 19.41 24.35 -23.72
C LEU A 33 18.22 24.84 -24.55
N ASP A 34 17.33 25.64 -23.97
CA ASP A 34 16.19 26.26 -24.64
C ASP A 34 16.57 27.42 -25.58
N LYS A 35 17.82 27.92 -25.53
CA LYS A 35 18.25 28.96 -26.47
C LYS A 35 18.27 28.42 -27.89
N THR A 36 17.90 29.26 -28.85
CA THR A 36 17.93 28.93 -30.27
C THR A 36 19.25 29.36 -30.92
N LEU A 37 19.71 28.55 -31.87
CA LEU A 37 20.87 28.79 -32.72
C LEU A 37 20.46 28.54 -34.17
N THR A 38 21.05 29.29 -35.10
CA THR A 38 20.86 29.06 -36.54
C THR A 38 21.79 27.92 -36.98
N ILE A 39 21.20 26.83 -37.47
CA ILE A 39 21.94 25.68 -38.02
C ILE A 39 21.65 25.51 -39.51
N THR A 40 22.63 25.01 -40.27
CA THR A 40 22.47 24.61 -41.67
C THR A 40 22.23 23.11 -41.78
N GLN A 41 21.05 22.73 -42.26
CA GLN A 41 20.65 21.33 -42.46
C GLN A 41 20.22 21.14 -43.91
N ASN A 42 20.85 20.20 -44.61
CA ASN A 42 20.56 19.88 -46.02
C ASN A 42 20.55 21.13 -46.94
N GLY A 43 21.50 22.05 -46.71
CA GLY A 43 21.64 23.29 -47.49
C GLY A 43 20.64 24.40 -47.15
N LYS A 44 19.73 24.21 -46.18
CA LYS A 44 18.80 25.24 -45.71
C LYS A 44 19.17 25.69 -44.29
N THR A 45 19.14 26.99 -44.05
CA THR A 45 19.28 27.58 -42.71
C THR A 45 17.97 27.45 -41.96
N ARG A 46 18.04 26.99 -40.71
CA ARG A 46 16.90 26.85 -39.80
C ARG A 46 17.31 27.18 -38.37
N GLU A 47 16.42 27.80 -37.60
CA GLU A 47 16.60 27.94 -36.16
C GLU A 47 16.23 26.63 -35.45
N ALA A 48 17.13 26.18 -34.57
CA ALA A 48 16.97 24.99 -33.74
C ALA A 48 17.46 25.30 -32.32
N THR A 49 16.99 24.57 -31.31
CA THR A 49 17.52 24.74 -29.95
C THR A 49 18.95 24.22 -29.85
N VAL A 50 19.69 24.70 -28.83
CA VAL A 50 21.04 24.19 -28.52
C VAL A 50 21.01 22.68 -28.32
N GLU A 51 19.98 22.18 -27.63
CA GLU A 51 19.82 20.75 -27.42
C GLU A 51 19.64 19.99 -28.74
N GLU A 52 18.73 20.44 -29.61
CA GLU A 52 18.47 19.81 -30.90
C GLU A 52 19.73 19.78 -31.77
N ALA A 53 20.44 20.91 -31.85
CA ALA A 53 21.69 21.01 -32.61
C ALA A 53 22.75 20.02 -32.11
N LEU A 54 22.91 19.88 -30.79
CA LEU A 54 23.89 18.99 -30.18
C LEU A 54 23.54 17.51 -30.41
N GLN A 55 22.26 17.16 -30.36
CA GLN A 55 21.79 15.81 -30.69
C GLN A 55 22.05 15.47 -32.16
N GLN A 56 21.74 16.39 -33.08
CA GLN A 56 22.00 16.21 -34.52
C GLN A 56 23.50 16.05 -34.82
N GLN A 57 24.36 16.85 -34.19
CA GLN A 57 25.80 16.73 -34.34
C GLN A 57 26.33 15.39 -33.80
N THR A 58 25.81 14.95 -32.65
CA THR A 58 26.16 13.64 -32.06
C THR A 58 25.77 12.50 -32.99
N LEU A 59 24.61 12.59 -33.65
CA LEU A 59 24.18 11.60 -34.63
C LEU A 59 25.11 11.57 -35.85
N LYS A 60 25.45 12.73 -36.42
CA LYS A 60 26.39 12.84 -37.54
C LYS A 60 27.75 12.21 -37.20
N ASP A 61 28.27 12.51 -36.02
CA ASP A 61 29.54 11.98 -35.52
C ASP A 61 29.50 10.47 -35.28
N ALA A 62 28.38 9.95 -34.80
CA ALA A 62 28.18 8.52 -34.62
C ALA A 62 28.13 7.79 -35.98
N LEU A 63 27.42 8.34 -36.96
CA LEU A 63 27.37 7.81 -38.33
C LEU A 63 28.73 7.86 -39.02
N ALA A 64 29.56 8.86 -38.69
CA ALA A 64 30.94 8.96 -39.15
C ALA A 64 31.90 7.95 -38.45
N GLY A 65 31.40 7.11 -37.54
CA GLY A 65 32.18 6.04 -36.91
C GLY A 65 32.91 6.42 -35.62
N LYS A 66 32.69 7.63 -35.07
CA LYS A 66 33.36 8.05 -33.83
C LYS A 66 32.83 7.23 -32.64
N ARG A 67 33.67 6.36 -32.09
CA ARG A 67 33.34 5.44 -30.97
C ARG A 67 32.63 6.10 -29.79
N LEU A 68 33.08 7.28 -29.35
CA LEU A 68 32.47 8.01 -28.23
C LEU A 68 31.05 8.51 -28.55
N ALA A 69 30.83 9.00 -29.77
CA ALA A 69 29.52 9.45 -30.23
C ALA A 69 28.55 8.27 -30.37
N ILE A 70 29.01 7.13 -30.91
CA ILE A 70 28.24 5.89 -30.97
C ILE A 70 27.80 5.46 -29.57
N ARG A 71 28.73 5.41 -28.61
CA ARG A 71 28.41 5.02 -27.23
C ARG A 71 27.39 5.99 -26.59
N LYS A 72 27.53 7.29 -26.84
CA LYS A 72 26.60 8.30 -26.33
C LYS A 72 25.21 8.13 -26.92
N LEU A 73 25.11 7.90 -28.23
CA LEU A 73 23.85 7.69 -28.94
C LEU A 73 23.14 6.42 -28.46
N LEU A 74 23.86 5.30 -28.31
CA LEU A 74 23.30 4.07 -27.77
C LEU A 74 22.71 4.26 -26.36
N LYS A 75 23.39 5.04 -25.51
CA LYS A 75 22.87 5.38 -24.18
C LYS A 75 21.60 6.25 -24.26
N MET A 76 21.54 7.18 -25.20
CA MET A 76 20.33 7.98 -25.45
C MET A 76 19.15 7.11 -25.91
N ILE A 77 19.40 6.11 -26.76
CA ILE A 77 18.38 5.15 -27.20
C ILE A 77 17.91 4.32 -26.00
N GLU A 78 18.82 3.73 -25.22
CA GLU A 78 18.47 2.92 -24.05
C GLU A 78 17.62 3.70 -23.03
N THR A 79 17.97 4.95 -22.77
CA THR A 79 17.20 5.82 -21.86
C THR A 79 15.83 6.17 -22.42
N ARG A 80 15.70 6.37 -23.74
CA ARG A 80 14.41 6.58 -24.40
C ARG A 80 13.52 5.34 -24.32
N GLU A 81 14.04 4.15 -24.63
CA GLU A 81 13.28 2.90 -24.57
C GLU A 81 12.77 2.64 -23.15
N LYS A 82 13.61 2.79 -22.13
CA LYS A 82 13.19 2.69 -20.72
C LYS A 82 12.09 3.68 -20.35
N ALA A 83 12.15 4.91 -20.86
CA ALA A 83 11.12 5.91 -20.62
C ALA A 83 9.80 5.58 -21.33
N LEU A 84 9.85 4.95 -22.51
CA LEU A 84 8.67 4.47 -23.23
C LEU A 84 8.03 3.27 -22.54
N GLU A 85 8.83 2.31 -22.05
CA GLU A 85 8.36 1.17 -21.23
C GLU A 85 7.66 1.65 -19.96
N GLN A 86 8.20 2.66 -19.27
CA GLN A 86 7.57 3.21 -18.08
C GLN A 86 6.23 3.91 -18.37
N LYS A 87 6.07 4.52 -19.54
CA LYS A 87 4.82 5.18 -19.96
C LYS A 87 3.75 4.18 -20.37
N ASN A 88 4.15 3.02 -20.88
CA ASN A 88 3.27 1.93 -21.28
C ASN A 88 3.46 0.73 -20.34
N PRO A 89 3.11 0.84 -19.04
CA PRO A 89 3.19 -0.31 -18.16
C PRO A 89 2.28 -1.42 -18.71
N GLU A 90 2.73 -2.67 -18.60
CA GLU A 90 1.87 -3.79 -18.95
C GLU A 90 0.51 -3.66 -18.25
N PRO A 91 -0.61 -3.98 -18.94
CA PRO A 91 -1.92 -3.92 -18.34
C PRO A 91 -1.91 -4.77 -17.07
N ARG A 92 -2.17 -4.14 -15.92
CA ARG A 92 -2.24 -4.83 -14.63
C ARG A 92 -3.21 -5.99 -14.78
N ARG A 93 -2.69 -7.22 -14.66
CA ARG A 93 -3.54 -8.42 -14.63
C ARG A 93 -4.53 -8.22 -13.48
N LYS A 94 -5.84 -8.29 -13.79
CA LYS A 94 -6.87 -8.25 -12.74
C LYS A 94 -6.67 -9.50 -11.89
N ILE A 95 -6.14 -9.33 -10.68
CA ILE A 95 -6.08 -10.42 -9.71
C ILE A 95 -7.51 -10.63 -9.23
N GLU A 96 -8.10 -11.79 -9.56
CA GLU A 96 -9.36 -12.20 -8.96
C GLU A 96 -9.13 -12.54 -7.49
N LEU A 97 -9.40 -11.59 -6.60
CA LEU A 97 -9.38 -11.80 -5.15
C LEU A 97 -10.64 -12.57 -4.73
N LYS A 98 -10.59 -13.90 -4.76
CA LYS A 98 -11.66 -14.75 -4.21
C LYS A 98 -11.53 -14.79 -2.68
N HIS A 99 -12.50 -14.21 -1.99
CA HIS A 99 -12.61 -14.29 -0.53
C HIS A 99 -13.41 -15.54 -0.17
N HIS A 100 -12.72 -16.59 0.28
CA HIS A 100 -13.37 -17.77 0.81
C HIS A 100 -13.62 -17.57 2.31
N TYR A 101 -14.86 -17.29 2.70
CA TYR A 101 -15.29 -17.32 4.10
C TYR A 101 -15.75 -18.74 4.44
N SER A 102 -14.82 -19.68 4.58
CA SER A 102 -15.14 -20.98 5.20
C SER A 102 -14.53 -21.03 6.60
N ALA A 103 -15.32 -21.51 7.56
CA ALA A 103 -14.89 -21.73 8.94
C ALA A 103 -13.81 -22.83 9.03
N ASP A 104 -13.61 -23.61 7.96
CA ASP A 104 -12.68 -24.73 7.94
C ASP A 104 -11.22 -24.30 8.20
N ASN A 105 -10.85 -23.06 7.85
CA ASN A 105 -9.51 -22.54 8.17
C ASN A 105 -9.33 -22.28 9.68
N ALA A 106 -10.42 -21.93 10.38
CA ALA A 106 -10.37 -21.72 11.83
C ALA A 106 -10.30 -23.06 12.57
N ASP A 107 -10.94 -24.11 12.05
CA ASP A 107 -10.98 -25.43 12.68
C ASP A 107 -9.59 -26.05 12.81
N GLU A 108 -8.79 -26.01 11.75
CA GLU A 108 -7.39 -26.46 11.78
C GLU A 108 -6.55 -25.66 12.79
N ALA A 109 -6.72 -24.34 12.85
CA ALA A 109 -6.03 -23.50 13.83
C ALA A 109 -6.45 -23.86 15.27
N LEU A 110 -7.74 -24.11 15.51
CA LEU A 110 -8.25 -24.51 16.82
C LEU A 110 -7.75 -25.90 17.25
N ARG A 111 -7.58 -26.83 16.29
CA ARG A 111 -6.95 -28.14 16.53
C ARG A 111 -5.50 -28.00 16.92
N ILE A 112 -4.72 -27.24 16.15
CA ILE A 112 -3.29 -27.00 16.42
C ILE A 112 -3.09 -26.34 17.80
N LEU A 113 -4.00 -25.46 18.20
CA LEU A 113 -3.99 -24.81 19.51
C LEU A 113 -4.53 -25.69 20.65
N GLY A 114 -5.01 -26.90 20.36
CA GLY A 114 -5.62 -27.80 21.35
C GLY A 114 -6.90 -27.25 21.99
N ILE A 115 -7.59 -26.35 21.28
CA ILE A 115 -8.83 -25.70 21.74
C ILE A 115 -10.03 -26.56 21.38
N ALA A 116 -10.06 -27.11 20.17
CA ALA A 116 -11.15 -27.95 19.70
C ALA A 116 -10.62 -29.08 18.82
N GLU A 117 -11.28 -30.24 18.90
CA GLU A 117 -10.95 -31.42 18.11
C GLU A 117 -12.24 -32.07 17.59
N PRO A 118 -12.20 -32.76 16.44
CA PRO A 118 -13.33 -33.55 15.97
C PRO A 118 -13.65 -34.67 16.96
N GLU A 119 -14.94 -34.88 17.25
CA GLU A 119 -15.41 -35.94 18.12
C GLU A 119 -15.05 -37.32 17.50
N PRO A 120 -14.36 -38.22 18.22
CA PRO A 120 -13.91 -39.49 17.65
C PRO A 120 -15.03 -40.36 17.05
N ALA A 121 -16.22 -40.31 17.64
CA ALA A 121 -17.40 -41.04 17.17
C ALA A 121 -18.14 -40.32 16.02
N PHE A 122 -17.96 -39.01 15.87
CA PHE A 122 -18.66 -38.17 14.89
C PHE A 122 -17.69 -37.13 14.30
N PRO A 123 -16.86 -37.50 13.30
CA PRO A 123 -15.80 -36.63 12.78
C PRO A 123 -16.28 -35.29 12.18
N THR A 124 -17.56 -35.21 11.80
CA THR A 124 -18.20 -33.98 11.32
C THR A 124 -18.57 -33.01 12.44
N ARG A 125 -18.50 -33.44 13.70
CA ARG A 125 -18.81 -32.63 14.88
C ARG A 125 -17.53 -32.28 15.62
N TRP A 126 -17.28 -30.99 15.77
CA TRP A 126 -16.18 -30.49 16.57
C TRP A 126 -16.63 -30.24 18.01
N LYS A 127 -15.78 -30.61 18.96
CA LYS A 127 -15.97 -30.34 20.38
C LYS A 127 -14.80 -29.53 20.90
N VAL A 128 -15.09 -28.60 21.81
CA VAL A 128 -14.11 -27.77 22.49
C VAL A 128 -13.59 -28.53 23.72
N HIS A 129 -12.29 -28.44 24.01
CA HIS A 129 -11.75 -29.03 25.23
C HIS A 129 -12.25 -28.29 26.49
N ALA A 130 -12.45 -29.05 27.57
CA ALA A 130 -12.93 -28.54 28.86
C ALA A 130 -12.18 -27.29 29.35
N TRP A 131 -10.85 -27.26 29.19
CA TRP A 131 -10.04 -26.12 29.63
C TRP A 131 -10.41 -24.83 28.90
N ALA A 132 -10.66 -24.90 27.60
CA ALA A 132 -10.98 -23.74 26.77
C ALA A 132 -12.41 -23.26 27.05
N THR A 133 -13.35 -24.20 27.22
CA THR A 133 -14.72 -23.88 27.66
C THR A 133 -14.70 -23.26 29.06
N GLN A 134 -13.93 -23.80 30.01
CA GLN A 134 -13.79 -23.24 31.35
C GLN A 134 -13.19 -21.82 31.32
N ALA A 135 -12.17 -21.59 30.48
CA ALA A 135 -11.58 -20.27 30.29
C ALA A 135 -12.60 -19.27 29.75
N ALA A 136 -13.47 -19.70 28.83
CA ALA A 136 -14.55 -18.86 28.30
C ALA A 136 -15.63 -18.56 29.36
N LEU A 137 -16.05 -19.56 30.15
CA LEU A 137 -17.04 -19.40 31.21
C LEU A 137 -16.56 -18.47 32.35
N SER A 138 -15.25 -18.47 32.61
CA SER A 138 -14.64 -17.68 33.68
C SER A 138 -14.48 -16.19 33.34
N ARG A 139 -14.78 -15.77 32.10
CA ARG A 139 -14.62 -14.37 31.68
C ARG A 139 -15.68 -13.46 32.34
N PRO A 140 -15.26 -12.31 32.92
CA PRO A 140 -16.20 -11.33 33.47
C PRO A 140 -17.05 -10.68 32.38
N GLY A 141 -18.23 -10.16 32.74
CA GLY A 141 -19.09 -9.38 31.83
C GLY A 141 -19.94 -10.15 30.80
N ARG A 142 -20.03 -11.48 30.88
CA ARG A 142 -20.95 -12.27 30.02
C ARG A 142 -22.39 -12.30 30.57
N LYS A 143 -23.37 -12.40 29.66
CA LYS A 143 -24.80 -12.59 29.96
C LYS A 143 -25.03 -13.91 30.72
N LYS A 144 -26.17 -14.03 31.41
CA LYS A 144 -26.64 -15.30 31.96
C LYS A 144 -26.92 -16.28 30.82
N PHE A 145 -26.71 -17.57 31.07
CA PHE A 145 -27.03 -18.65 30.15
C PHE A 145 -28.42 -19.18 30.43
N ASN A 146 -29.22 -19.38 29.39
CA ASN A 146 -30.45 -20.15 29.50
C ASN A 146 -30.11 -21.66 29.58
N ARG A 147 -31.00 -22.49 30.13
CA ARG A 147 -30.85 -23.95 30.20
C ARG A 147 -30.46 -24.59 28.87
N ARG A 148 -31.10 -24.17 27.76
CA ARG A 148 -30.76 -24.65 26.41
C ARG A 148 -29.33 -24.31 25.99
N GLU A 149 -28.84 -23.13 26.37
CA GLU A 149 -27.47 -22.72 26.06
C GLU A 149 -26.47 -23.51 26.91
N ALA A 150 -26.79 -23.76 28.18
CA ALA A 150 -25.98 -24.59 29.05
C ALA A 150 -25.91 -26.04 28.53
N ASP A 151 -27.03 -26.61 28.07
CA ASP A 151 -27.09 -27.95 27.48
C ASP A 151 -26.29 -28.02 26.18
N ASN A 152 -26.37 -26.99 25.33
CA ASN A 152 -25.55 -26.90 24.12
C ASN A 152 -24.05 -26.81 24.45
N ILE A 153 -23.65 -25.99 25.43
CA ILE A 153 -22.25 -25.88 25.85
C ILE A 153 -21.73 -27.23 26.35
N LYS A 154 -22.51 -27.95 27.16
CA LYS A 154 -22.16 -29.30 27.62
C LYS A 154 -22.03 -30.27 26.45
N PHE A 155 -22.98 -30.22 25.51
CA PHE A 155 -23.00 -31.11 24.35
C PHE A 155 -21.77 -30.92 23.45
N PHE A 156 -21.28 -29.69 23.27
CA PHE A 156 -20.13 -29.35 22.44
C PHE A 156 -18.80 -29.26 23.21
N THR A 157 -18.73 -29.73 24.45
CA THR A 157 -17.51 -29.73 25.26
C THR A 157 -17.08 -31.16 25.59
N PHE A 158 -15.77 -31.45 25.50
CA PHE A 158 -15.22 -32.68 26.05
C PHE A 158 -15.22 -32.63 27.58
N ASP A 159 -15.54 -33.75 28.23
CA ASP A 159 -15.61 -33.89 29.69
C ASP A 159 -16.41 -32.77 30.38
N PRO A 160 -17.69 -32.55 29.98
CA PRO A 160 -18.48 -31.39 30.41
C PRO A 160 -18.75 -31.37 31.93
N ASP A 161 -18.67 -32.52 32.60
CA ASP A 161 -18.85 -32.63 34.05
C ASP A 161 -17.71 -32.00 34.85
N SER A 162 -16.56 -31.75 34.22
CA SER A 162 -15.44 -31.04 34.83
C SER A 162 -15.65 -29.52 34.91
N LEU A 163 -16.66 -28.98 34.24
CA LEU A 163 -16.89 -27.54 34.12
C LEU A 163 -17.47 -26.94 35.41
N LYS A 164 -16.84 -25.87 35.89
CA LYS A 164 -17.32 -25.06 37.00
C LYS A 164 -18.18 -23.92 36.47
N TRP A 165 -19.49 -24.08 36.62
CA TRP A 165 -20.47 -23.08 36.22
C TRP A 165 -20.49 -21.89 37.17
N PRO A 166 -20.57 -20.64 36.67
CA PRO A 166 -20.67 -19.46 37.52
C PRO A 166 -21.98 -19.47 38.33
N ARG A 167 -21.85 -19.49 39.66
CA ARG A 167 -22.96 -19.43 40.64
C ARG A 167 -23.70 -18.10 40.48
N SER A 168 -24.79 -18.09 39.71
CA SER A 168 -25.77 -16.99 39.44
C SER A 168 -26.19 -16.87 37.97
N ARG A 169 -25.61 -17.67 37.06
CA ARG A 169 -25.76 -17.48 35.60
C ARG A 169 -26.40 -18.64 34.83
N VAL A 170 -27.03 -19.58 35.53
CA VAL A 170 -27.89 -20.60 34.90
C VAL A 170 -29.27 -20.40 35.51
N GLU A 171 -30.23 -19.99 34.68
CA GLU A 171 -31.67 -19.95 35.04
C GLU A 171 -32.34 -21.30 34.80
#